data_AF-A0A437GZE0-F1
#
_entry.id   AF-A0A437GZE0-F1
#
_cell.length_a   1.000
_cell.length_b   1.000
_cell.length_c   1.000
_cell.angle_alpha   90.00
_cell.angle_beta   90.00
_cell.angle_gamma   90.00
#
_symmetry.space_group_name_H-M   'P 1'
#
loop_
_entity.id
_entity.type
_entity.pdbx_description
1 polymer ?
#
loop_
_entity_poly.entity_id
_entity_poly.type
_entity_poly.pdbx_seq_one_letter_code
_entity_poly.pdbx_strand_id
1 'polypeptide(L)'
;MSDDWYRSSSWDQEARDVFEKKIGRARFQKPYYLWMKAAAIAQEHPDDAEALFDRALAADVDGFESARALNARATARAARGDIGATLDDLAHAATHERDAMPNLVTSARWDYAALVGMHRQRDRYDEALAFLGPRVPDLAFAGQVGLAFINHDLGKGDAAQAAAKKALSRATMHDDPASGLPLPPTPPFPNPIYDRLLVIAHIWDIEELGPPPPVWPER
;
A
#
# COMPACT_ATOMS: atom_id res chain seq x y z
N MET A 1 7.44 12.03 31.16
CA MET A 1 8.25 11.65 29.98
C MET A 1 7.34 10.83 29.10
N SER A 2 7.11 11.26 27.86
CA SER A 2 6.15 10.60 26.97
C SER A 2 6.56 9.14 26.73
N ASP A 3 5.60 8.21 26.90
CA ASP A 3 5.78 6.77 26.69
C ASP A 3 6.05 6.39 25.22
N ASP A 4 5.97 7.36 24.30
CA ASP A 4 6.08 7.16 22.84
C ASP A 4 7.48 7.38 22.25
N TRP A 5 8.51 6.86 22.93
CA TRP A 5 9.92 6.92 22.47
C TRP A 5 10.15 6.27 21.09
N TYR A 6 9.27 5.37 20.67
CA TYR A 6 9.36 4.62 19.41
C TYR A 6 8.52 5.23 18.28
N ARG A 7 7.71 6.27 18.52
CA ARG A 7 6.86 6.91 17.51
C ARG A 7 7.39 8.23 16.97
N SER A 8 8.36 8.84 17.67
CA SER A 8 9.01 10.06 17.21
C SER A 8 9.84 9.81 15.95
N SER A 9 9.93 10.79 15.06
CA SER A 9 10.84 10.76 13.91
C SER A 9 12.31 11.06 14.28
N SER A 10 12.58 11.59 15.49
CA SER A 10 13.96 11.89 15.92
C SER A 10 14.85 10.66 15.92
N TRP A 11 16.02 10.73 15.27
CA TRP A 11 16.94 9.61 15.13
C TRP A 11 18.42 10.01 15.15
N ASP A 12 18.75 11.00 15.98
CA ASP A 12 20.12 11.33 16.35
C ASP A 12 20.73 10.27 17.30
N GLN A 13 22.00 10.46 17.70
CA GLN A 13 22.71 9.50 18.55
C GLN A 13 22.03 9.30 19.91
N GLU A 14 21.51 10.37 20.53
CA GLU A 14 20.83 10.27 21.83
C GLU A 14 19.53 9.46 21.70
N ALA A 15 18.73 9.75 20.67
CA ALA A 15 17.51 9.01 20.38
C ALA A 15 17.78 7.53 20.09
N ARG A 16 18.85 7.22 19.35
CA ARG A 16 19.30 5.85 19.07
C ARG A 16 19.70 5.12 20.36
N ASP A 17 20.50 5.75 21.21
CA ASP A 17 20.96 5.15 22.47
C ASP A 17 19.77 4.85 23.41
N VAL A 18 18.82 5.79 23.50
CA VAL A 18 17.58 5.60 24.28
C VAL A 18 16.75 4.47 23.70
N PHE A 19 16.59 4.42 22.37
CA PHE A 19 15.86 3.37 21.67
C PHE A 19 16.49 1.99 21.92
N GLU A 20 17.81 1.85 21.70
CA GLU A 20 18.52 0.58 21.87
C GLU A 20 18.49 0.08 23.33
N LYS A 21 18.64 0.99 24.29
CA LYS A 21 18.53 0.63 25.72
C LYS A 21 17.13 0.11 26.07
N LYS A 22 16.08 0.69 25.49
CA LYS A 22 14.69 0.28 25.74
C LYS A 22 14.34 -1.00 25.00
N ILE A 23 14.73 -1.13 23.72
CA ILE A 23 14.43 -2.32 22.92
C ILE A 23 15.17 -3.56 23.41
N GLY A 24 16.36 -3.40 24.00
CA GLY A 24 17.10 -4.48 24.65
C GLY A 24 16.39 -5.06 25.88
N ARG A 25 15.46 -4.31 26.49
CA ARG A 25 14.63 -4.75 27.63
C ARG A 25 13.24 -5.24 27.20
N ALA A 26 12.80 -4.88 26.00
CA ALA A 26 11.51 -5.29 25.47
C ALA A 26 11.51 -6.80 25.18
N ARG A 27 10.44 -7.47 25.61
CA ARG A 27 10.21 -8.90 25.33
C ARG A 27 9.12 -9.03 24.27
N PHE A 28 7.88 -9.20 24.68
CA PHE A 28 6.75 -9.52 23.80
C PHE A 28 6.43 -8.45 22.75
N GLN A 29 6.58 -7.16 23.08
CA GLN A 29 6.24 -6.04 22.18
C GLN A 29 7.43 -5.60 21.30
N LYS A 30 8.53 -6.36 21.31
CA LYS A 30 9.75 -5.98 20.60
C LYS A 30 9.55 -5.82 19.09
N PRO A 31 8.88 -6.74 18.36
CA PRO A 31 8.63 -6.57 16.93
C PRO A 31 7.82 -5.31 16.63
N TYR A 32 6.77 -5.06 17.43
CA TYR A 32 5.92 -3.88 17.32
C TYR A 32 6.72 -2.58 17.44
N TYR A 33 7.55 -2.43 18.48
CA TYR A 33 8.36 -1.22 18.68
C TYR A 33 9.40 -1.02 17.56
N LEU A 34 9.96 -2.10 17.02
CA LEU A 34 10.93 -2.04 15.93
C LEU A 34 10.29 -1.52 14.65
N TRP A 35 9.19 -2.11 14.18
CA TRP A 35 8.58 -1.68 12.92
C TRP A 35 7.91 -0.30 13.04
N MET A 36 7.33 0.02 14.20
CA MET A 36 6.77 1.36 14.44
C MET A 36 7.85 2.43 14.38
N LYS A 37 9.04 2.17 14.96
CA LYS A 37 10.14 3.11 14.88
C LYS A 37 10.70 3.20 13.46
N ALA A 38 10.84 2.07 12.78
CA ALA A 38 11.24 2.04 11.37
C ALA A 38 10.33 2.93 10.52
N ALA A 39 9.01 2.77 10.65
CA ALA A 39 8.03 3.59 9.95
C ALA A 39 8.14 5.09 10.29
N ALA A 40 8.36 5.43 11.56
CA ALA A 40 8.48 6.82 12.00
C ALA A 40 9.72 7.55 11.45
N ILE A 41 10.81 6.83 11.16
CA ILE A 41 12.06 7.43 10.68
C ILE A 41 12.29 7.25 9.18
N ALA A 42 11.50 6.42 8.50
CA ALA A 42 11.77 5.95 7.13
C ALA A 42 11.96 7.08 6.09
N GLN A 43 11.30 8.22 6.27
CA GLN A 43 11.42 9.35 5.36
C GLN A 43 12.79 10.04 5.46
N GLU A 44 13.32 10.20 6.68
CA GLU A 44 14.57 10.94 6.95
C GLU A 44 15.79 10.01 7.05
N HIS A 45 15.58 8.76 7.44
CA HIS A 45 16.62 7.76 7.71
C HIS A 45 16.27 6.40 7.08
N PRO A 46 16.22 6.31 5.74
CA PRO A 46 15.72 5.12 5.05
C PRO A 46 16.54 3.85 5.30
N ASP A 47 17.87 3.94 5.36
CA ASP A 47 18.73 2.77 5.57
C ASP A 47 18.61 2.22 7.00
N ASP A 48 18.52 3.11 7.99
CA ASP A 48 18.28 2.73 9.38
C ASP A 48 16.88 2.12 9.55
N ALA A 49 15.88 2.65 8.85
CA ALA A 49 14.53 2.10 8.85
C ALA A 49 14.48 0.68 8.28
N GLU A 50 15.15 0.42 7.16
CA GLU A 50 15.27 -0.93 6.58
C GLU A 50 15.88 -1.91 7.58
N ALA A 51 16.98 -1.53 8.23
CA ALA A 51 17.60 -2.36 9.26
C ALA A 51 16.67 -2.63 10.45
N LEU A 52 15.85 -1.66 10.85
CA LEU A 52 14.86 -1.86 11.91
C LEU A 52 13.70 -2.76 11.47
N PHE A 53 13.21 -2.65 10.23
CA PHE A 53 12.21 -3.57 9.71
C PHE A 53 12.72 -5.01 9.66
N ASP A 54 13.96 -5.22 9.20
CA ASP A 54 14.57 -6.55 9.18
C ASP A 54 14.68 -7.13 10.60
N ARG A 55 15.08 -6.30 11.58
CA ARG A 55 15.09 -6.68 12.99
C ARG A 55 13.69 -6.98 13.52
N ALA A 56 12.67 -6.25 13.08
CA ALA A 56 11.29 -6.48 13.50
C ALA A 56 10.79 -7.84 13.03
N LEU A 57 10.98 -8.14 11.74
CA LEU A 57 10.60 -9.42 11.13
C LEU A 57 11.37 -10.59 11.75
N ALA A 58 12.67 -10.43 12.00
CA ALA A 58 13.47 -11.46 12.67
C ALA A 58 13.06 -11.69 14.14
N ALA A 59 12.52 -10.67 14.81
CA ALA A 59 12.06 -10.78 16.20
C ALA A 59 10.64 -11.36 16.32
N ASP A 60 9.86 -11.36 15.25
CA ASP A 60 8.45 -11.78 15.25
C ASP A 60 8.28 -13.27 14.96
N VAL A 61 8.73 -14.11 15.89
CA VAL A 61 8.73 -15.58 15.74
C VAL A 61 7.32 -16.14 15.48
N ASP A 62 6.29 -15.53 16.06
CA ASP A 62 4.91 -15.98 15.94
C ASP A 62 4.17 -15.36 14.73
N GLY A 63 4.83 -14.45 13.99
CA GLY A 63 4.27 -13.82 12.79
C GLY A 63 3.14 -12.81 13.04
N PHE A 64 2.91 -12.39 14.29
CA PHE A 64 1.78 -11.54 14.67
C PHE A 64 1.90 -10.11 14.11
N GLU A 65 3.11 -9.56 14.10
CA GLU A 65 3.40 -8.21 13.60
C GLU A 65 3.91 -8.21 12.15
N SER A 66 4.25 -9.38 11.59
CA SER A 66 4.94 -9.52 10.31
C SER A 66 4.18 -8.88 9.15
N ALA A 67 2.88 -9.13 9.04
CA ALA A 67 2.07 -8.51 7.98
C ALA A 67 2.02 -6.98 8.11
N ARG A 68 1.97 -6.43 9.33
CA ARG A 68 1.98 -4.98 9.56
C ARG A 68 3.35 -4.37 9.28
N ALA A 69 4.41 -5.03 9.72
CA ALA A 69 5.79 -4.60 9.47
C ALA A 69 6.10 -4.61 7.97
N LEU A 70 5.71 -5.66 7.24
CA LEU A 70 5.83 -5.75 5.79
C LEU A 70 5.02 -4.66 5.08
N ASN A 71 3.76 -4.43 5.48
CA ASN A 71 2.95 -3.36 4.88
C ASN A 71 3.55 -1.96 5.13
N ALA A 72 4.09 -1.71 6.33
CA ALA A 72 4.78 -0.47 6.66
C ALA A 72 6.09 -0.31 5.86
N ARG A 73 6.86 -1.38 5.68
CA ARG A 73 8.08 -1.37 4.86
C ARG A 73 7.78 -1.14 3.39
N ALA A 74 6.74 -1.80 2.86
CA ALA A 74 6.24 -1.56 1.51
C ALA A 74 5.90 -0.08 1.30
N THR A 75 5.21 0.55 2.26
CA THR A 75 4.89 1.99 2.22
C THR A 75 6.17 2.84 2.16
N ALA A 76 7.18 2.53 2.98
CA ALA A 76 8.46 3.23 2.97
C ALA A 76 9.27 3.04 1.67
N ARG A 77 9.23 1.84 1.06
CA ARG A 77 9.87 1.53 -0.23
C ARG A 77 9.15 2.21 -1.39
N ALA A 78 7.82 2.22 -1.38
CA ALA A 78 6.99 2.90 -2.38
C ALA A 78 7.29 4.40 -2.45
N ALA A 79 7.44 5.05 -1.28
CA ALA A 79 7.79 6.47 -1.20
C ALA A 79 9.15 6.81 -1.85
N ARG A 80 10.05 5.83 -1.99
CA ARG A 80 11.35 5.95 -2.67
C ARG A 80 11.32 5.47 -4.11
N GLY A 81 10.18 5.02 -4.62
CA GLY A 81 10.01 4.51 -5.98
C GLY A 81 10.51 3.08 -6.21
N ASP A 82 10.81 2.31 -5.16
CA ASP A 82 11.21 0.91 -5.29
C ASP A 82 9.97 0.01 -5.43
N ILE A 83 9.37 0.03 -6.63
CA ILE A 83 8.14 -0.69 -6.92
C ILE A 83 8.33 -2.21 -6.82
N GLY A 84 9.51 -2.73 -7.21
CA GLY A 84 9.80 -4.16 -7.16
C GLY A 84 9.76 -4.69 -5.73
N ALA A 85 10.57 -4.11 -4.84
CA ALA A 85 10.60 -4.53 -3.45
C ALA A 85 9.29 -4.21 -2.71
N THR A 86 8.58 -3.15 -3.11
CA THR A 86 7.23 -2.84 -2.60
C THR A 86 6.25 -3.98 -2.91
N LEU A 87 6.22 -4.45 -4.15
CA LEU A 87 5.35 -5.55 -4.56
C LEU A 87 5.67 -6.85 -3.81
N ASP A 88 6.94 -7.16 -3.62
CA ASP A 88 7.36 -8.36 -2.88
C ASP A 88 6.94 -8.32 -1.41
N ASP A 89 7.09 -7.16 -0.74
CA ASP A 89 6.63 -6.99 0.65
C ASP A 89 5.11 -7.10 0.77
N LEU A 90 4.35 -6.47 -0.14
CA LEU A 90 2.89 -6.53 -0.13
C LEU A 90 2.37 -7.94 -0.42
N ALA A 91 2.99 -8.68 -1.35
CA ALA A 91 2.65 -10.07 -1.62
C ALA A 91 2.89 -10.96 -0.39
N HIS A 92 4.01 -10.74 0.29
CA HIS A 92 4.33 -11.48 1.51
C HIS A 92 3.36 -11.14 2.66
N ALA A 93 3.03 -9.86 2.83
CA ALA A 93 2.04 -9.43 3.82
C ALA A 93 0.65 -10.02 3.52
N ALA A 94 0.18 -9.96 2.27
CA ALA A 94 -1.11 -10.51 1.85
C ALA A 94 -1.17 -12.04 2.03
N THR A 95 -0.06 -12.74 1.81
CA THR A 95 0.06 -14.19 2.09
C THR A 95 -0.08 -14.47 3.59
N HIS A 96 0.60 -13.70 4.44
CA HIS A 96 0.47 -13.83 5.90
C HIS A 96 -0.96 -13.58 6.39
N GLU A 97 -1.63 -12.53 5.89
CA GLU A 97 -3.04 -12.26 6.21
C GLU A 97 -3.95 -13.42 5.84
N ARG A 98 -3.75 -14.00 4.65
CA ARG A 98 -4.58 -15.11 4.16
C ARG A 98 -4.35 -16.39 4.95
N ASP A 99 -3.09 -16.75 5.18
CA ASP A 99 -2.72 -18.12 5.60
C ASP A 99 -2.46 -18.23 7.10
N ALA A 100 -1.85 -17.22 7.71
CA ALA A 100 -1.44 -17.26 9.11
C ALA A 100 -2.44 -16.56 10.05
N MET A 101 -3.07 -15.47 9.59
CA MET A 101 -3.89 -14.61 10.44
C MET A 101 -5.13 -14.07 9.72
N PRO A 102 -6.15 -14.90 9.42
CA PRO A 102 -7.31 -14.49 8.61
C PRO A 102 -8.16 -13.36 9.21
N ASN A 103 -8.00 -13.07 10.51
CA ASN A 103 -8.67 -11.94 11.18
C ASN A 103 -7.84 -10.65 11.17
N LEU A 104 -6.57 -10.72 10.77
CA LEU A 104 -5.73 -9.54 10.58
C LEU A 104 -5.98 -8.99 9.17
N VAL A 105 -6.51 -7.78 9.11
CA VAL A 105 -6.76 -7.08 7.85
C VAL A 105 -5.89 -5.84 7.83
N THR A 106 -4.86 -5.84 6.98
CA THR A 106 -4.19 -4.61 6.55
C THR A 106 -4.67 -4.24 5.13
N SER A 107 -4.06 -3.21 4.53
CA SER A 107 -4.35 -2.83 3.14
C SER A 107 -3.57 -3.65 2.11
N ALA A 108 -2.65 -4.53 2.55
CA ALA A 108 -1.62 -5.13 1.69
C ALA A 108 -2.16 -5.79 0.42
N ARG A 109 -3.19 -6.64 0.53
CA ARG A 109 -3.79 -7.31 -0.64
C ARG A 109 -4.41 -6.36 -1.66
N TRP A 110 -4.97 -5.23 -1.20
CA TRP A 110 -5.60 -4.25 -2.08
C TRP A 110 -4.54 -3.37 -2.73
N ASP A 111 -3.54 -2.94 -1.96
CA ASP A 111 -2.40 -2.15 -2.44
C ASP A 111 -1.58 -2.95 -3.45
N TYR A 112 -1.36 -4.24 -3.20
CA TYR A 112 -0.69 -5.15 -4.12
C TYR A 112 -1.40 -5.18 -5.48
N ALA A 113 -2.71 -5.46 -5.48
CA ALA A 113 -3.47 -5.56 -6.71
C ALA A 113 -3.52 -4.23 -7.48
N ALA A 114 -3.62 -3.10 -6.77
CA ALA A 114 -3.59 -1.79 -7.37
C ALA A 114 -2.26 -1.54 -8.10
N LEU A 115 -1.12 -1.78 -7.43
CA LEU A 115 0.20 -1.58 -8.02
C LEU A 115 0.46 -2.54 -9.19
N VAL A 116 0.08 -3.82 -9.05
CA VAL A 116 0.17 -4.81 -10.14
C VAL A 116 -0.58 -4.33 -11.39
N GLY A 117 -1.81 -3.86 -11.23
CA GLY A 117 -2.63 -3.32 -12.33
C GLY A 117 -2.05 -2.04 -12.94
N MET A 118 -1.73 -1.06 -12.10
CA MET A 118 -1.22 0.25 -12.51
C MET A 118 0.12 0.17 -13.25
N HIS A 119 1.00 -0.76 -12.87
CA HIS A 119 2.30 -0.97 -13.50
C HIS A 119 2.29 -2.07 -14.57
N ARG A 120 1.11 -2.66 -14.85
CA ARG A 120 0.93 -3.70 -15.87
C ARG A 120 1.85 -4.92 -15.67
N GLN A 121 1.98 -5.37 -14.42
CA GLN A 121 2.78 -6.55 -14.02
C GLN A 121 2.01 -7.84 -14.31
N ARG A 122 1.91 -8.19 -15.60
CA ARG A 122 1.04 -9.27 -16.10
C ARG A 122 1.34 -10.64 -15.50
N ASP A 123 2.60 -10.90 -15.20
CA ASP A 123 3.08 -12.11 -14.53
C ASP A 123 2.51 -12.28 -13.12
N ARG A 124 1.98 -11.21 -12.52
CA ARG A 124 1.39 -11.18 -11.18
C ARG A 124 -0.14 -11.05 -11.17
N TYR A 125 -0.80 -11.04 -12.33
CA TYR A 125 -2.26 -10.82 -12.41
C TYR A 125 -3.07 -11.90 -11.70
N ASP A 126 -2.73 -13.17 -11.92
CA ASP A 126 -3.47 -14.28 -11.31
C ASP A 126 -3.35 -14.27 -9.78
N GLU A 127 -2.16 -13.99 -9.27
CA GLU A 127 -1.91 -13.84 -7.82
C GLU A 127 -2.68 -12.63 -7.24
N ALA A 128 -2.63 -11.47 -7.90
CA ALA A 128 -3.35 -10.28 -7.46
C ALA A 128 -4.87 -10.52 -7.41
N LEU A 129 -5.44 -11.17 -8.43
CA LEU A 129 -6.86 -11.53 -8.45
C LEU A 129 -7.19 -12.56 -7.35
N ALA A 130 -6.29 -13.50 -7.06
CA ALA A 130 -6.45 -14.46 -5.98
C ALA A 130 -6.46 -13.78 -4.59
N PHE A 131 -5.59 -12.80 -4.35
CA PHE A 131 -5.57 -12.04 -3.09
C PHE A 131 -6.82 -11.17 -2.90
N LEU A 132 -7.36 -10.60 -3.98
CA LEU A 132 -8.62 -9.84 -3.93
C LEU A 132 -9.82 -10.74 -3.62
N GLY A 133 -9.80 -11.98 -4.11
CA GLY A 133 -10.88 -12.94 -3.94
C GLY A 133 -12.14 -12.57 -4.74
N PRO A 134 -13.26 -13.30 -4.52
CA PRO A 134 -14.46 -13.17 -5.33
C PRO A 134 -15.25 -11.88 -5.06
N ARG A 135 -15.01 -11.20 -3.93
CA ARG A 135 -15.75 -10.00 -3.53
C ARG A 135 -14.81 -8.97 -2.93
N VAL A 136 -14.49 -7.95 -3.72
CA VAL A 136 -13.82 -6.74 -3.25
C VAL A 136 -14.88 -5.78 -2.69
N PRO A 137 -14.75 -5.31 -1.45
CA PRO A 137 -15.66 -4.28 -0.91
C PRO A 137 -15.68 -3.04 -1.80
N ASP A 138 -16.85 -2.43 -1.99
CA ASP A 138 -16.95 -1.20 -2.79
C ASP A 138 -16.17 -0.03 -2.17
N LEU A 139 -15.96 -0.07 -0.85
CA LEU A 139 -15.17 0.92 -0.10
C LEU A 139 -13.65 0.72 -0.21
N ALA A 140 -13.18 -0.42 -0.72
CA ALA A 140 -11.76 -0.72 -0.86
C ALA A 140 -11.21 -0.11 -2.16
N PHE A 141 -10.91 1.20 -2.13
CA PHE A 141 -10.46 1.96 -3.30
C PHE A 141 -9.32 1.25 -4.07
N ALA A 142 -8.22 0.90 -3.39
CA ALA A 142 -7.09 0.23 -4.02
C ALA A 142 -7.48 -1.12 -4.66
N GLY A 143 -8.38 -1.87 -4.03
CA GLY A 143 -8.89 -3.12 -4.60
C GLY A 143 -9.69 -2.89 -5.89
N GLN A 144 -10.52 -1.84 -5.93
CA GLN A 144 -11.26 -1.46 -7.14
C GLN A 144 -10.33 -0.93 -8.24
N VAL A 145 -9.27 -0.21 -7.88
CA VAL A 145 -8.21 0.20 -8.83
C VAL A 145 -7.54 -1.02 -9.44
N GLY A 146 -7.12 -1.99 -8.62
CA GLY A 146 -6.53 -3.24 -9.12
C GLY A 146 -7.45 -3.95 -10.11
N LEU A 147 -8.73 -4.13 -9.75
CA LEU A 147 -9.71 -4.74 -10.64
C LEU A 147 -9.89 -3.95 -11.95
N ALA A 148 -9.95 -2.62 -11.88
CA ALA A 148 -10.14 -1.79 -13.07
C ALA A 148 -9.00 -1.96 -14.07
N PHE A 149 -7.75 -1.78 -13.61
CA PHE A 149 -6.58 -1.84 -14.49
C PHE A 149 -6.30 -3.26 -15.00
N ILE A 150 -6.39 -4.28 -14.14
CA ILE A 150 -6.13 -5.67 -14.54
C ILE A 150 -7.19 -6.13 -15.56
N ASN A 151 -8.48 -5.89 -15.31
CA ASN A 151 -9.53 -6.28 -16.26
C ASN A 151 -9.46 -5.48 -17.56
N HIS A 152 -9.04 -4.21 -17.50
CA HIS A 152 -8.85 -3.41 -18.71
C HIS A 152 -7.76 -4.01 -19.61
N ASP A 153 -6.60 -4.41 -19.05
CA ASP A 153 -5.52 -5.03 -19.84
C ASP A 153 -5.91 -6.41 -20.39
N LEU A 154 -6.74 -7.15 -19.65
CA LEU A 154 -7.27 -8.45 -20.07
C LEU A 154 -8.43 -8.35 -21.10
N GLY A 155 -8.83 -7.16 -21.52
CA GLY A 155 -9.92 -6.95 -22.47
C GLY A 155 -11.32 -7.19 -21.89
N LYS A 156 -11.46 -7.25 -20.57
CA LYS A 156 -12.74 -7.46 -19.86
C LYS A 156 -13.42 -6.13 -19.57
N GLY A 157 -13.85 -5.44 -20.64
CA GLY A 157 -14.35 -4.06 -20.62
C GLY A 157 -15.42 -3.78 -19.56
N ASP A 158 -16.49 -4.56 -19.52
CA ASP A 158 -17.60 -4.33 -18.57
C ASP A 158 -17.14 -4.43 -17.10
N ALA A 159 -16.30 -5.42 -16.79
CA ALA A 159 -15.75 -5.61 -15.45
C ALA A 159 -14.79 -4.48 -15.06
N ALA A 160 -13.94 -4.05 -16.00
CA ALA A 160 -13.03 -2.93 -15.82
C ALA A 160 -13.79 -1.62 -15.56
N GLN A 161 -14.81 -1.34 -16.38
CA GLN A 161 -15.64 -0.15 -16.27
C GLN A 161 -16.39 -0.10 -14.93
N ALA A 162 -16.99 -1.23 -14.53
CA ALA A 162 -17.70 -1.32 -13.25
C ALA A 162 -16.77 -1.06 -12.05
N ALA A 163 -15.58 -1.65 -12.05
CA ALA A 163 -14.59 -1.42 -11.00
C ALA A 163 -14.08 0.03 -10.98
N ALA A 164 -13.81 0.62 -12.14
CA ALA A 164 -13.36 2.01 -12.24
C ALA A 164 -14.40 3.00 -11.69
N LYS A 165 -15.69 2.79 -12.00
CA LYS A 165 -16.79 3.61 -11.45
C LYS A 165 -16.88 3.50 -9.92
N LYS A 166 -16.67 2.30 -9.36
CA LYS A 166 -16.64 2.09 -7.90
C LYS A 166 -15.46 2.81 -7.25
N ALA A 167 -14.27 2.70 -7.84
CA ALA A 167 -13.08 3.41 -7.38
C ALA A 167 -13.31 4.94 -7.36
N LEU A 168 -13.82 5.49 -8.47
CA LEU A 168 -14.13 6.92 -8.59
C LEU A 168 -15.19 7.37 -7.56
N SER A 169 -16.27 6.60 -7.41
CA SER A 169 -17.32 6.91 -6.43
C SER A 169 -16.79 6.96 -5.00
N ARG A 170 -15.88 6.05 -4.61
CA ARG A 170 -15.23 6.10 -3.30
C ARG A 170 -14.34 7.33 -3.16
N ALA A 171 -13.60 7.66 -4.21
CA ALA A 171 -12.64 8.76 -4.18
C ALA A 171 -13.29 10.15 -4.10
N THR A 172 -14.57 10.27 -4.43
CA THR A 172 -15.39 11.49 -4.30
C THR A 172 -16.22 11.55 -3.01
N MET A 173 -16.10 10.57 -2.10
CA MET A 173 -16.77 10.63 -0.79
C MET A 173 -16.03 11.64 0.10
N HIS A 174 -16.67 12.75 0.44
CA HIS A 174 -16.04 13.91 1.09
C HIS A 174 -15.56 13.71 2.55
N ASP A 175 -15.91 12.59 3.21
CA ASP A 175 -15.80 12.49 4.67
C ASP A 175 -14.86 11.37 5.19
N ASP A 176 -14.19 10.61 4.33
CA ASP A 176 -13.38 9.47 4.79
C ASP A 176 -12.18 9.20 3.85
N PRO A 177 -10.91 9.33 4.33
CA PRO A 177 -9.75 9.01 3.50
C PRO A 177 -9.86 7.58 2.98
N ALA A 178 -9.67 7.40 1.67
CA ALA A 178 -9.65 6.08 1.06
C ALA A 178 -8.53 5.24 1.72
N SER A 179 -8.89 4.06 2.24
CA SER A 179 -7.89 3.12 2.75
C SER A 179 -7.19 2.43 1.58
N GLY A 180 -5.86 2.37 1.65
CA GLY A 180 -5.01 1.80 0.61
C GLY A 180 -4.61 2.81 -0.49
N LEU A 181 -3.35 2.69 -0.92
CA LEU A 181 -2.50 3.67 -1.60
C LEU A 181 -2.39 5.02 -0.84
N PRO A 182 -1.19 5.61 -0.72
CA PRO A 182 -1.03 6.96 -0.19
C PRO A 182 -1.57 7.96 -1.24
N LEU A 183 -2.89 8.03 -1.38
CA LEU A 183 -3.52 9.09 -2.12
C LEU A 183 -3.56 10.33 -1.24
N PRO A 184 -3.22 11.52 -1.77
CA PRO A 184 -3.54 12.76 -1.09
C PRO A 184 -5.05 12.82 -0.82
N PRO A 185 -5.51 13.42 0.31
CA PRO A 185 -6.89 13.38 0.79
C PRO A 185 -7.93 13.94 -0.20
N THR A 186 -7.49 14.72 -1.18
CA THR A 186 -8.13 14.89 -2.49
C THR A 186 -7.02 15.43 -3.37
N PRO A 187 -6.54 14.72 -4.41
CA PRO A 187 -5.47 15.28 -5.21
C PRO A 187 -5.98 16.53 -5.94
N PRO A 188 -5.18 17.60 -6.04
CA PRO A 188 -5.46 18.62 -7.03
C PRO A 188 -5.51 17.96 -8.40
N PHE A 189 -6.55 18.25 -9.20
CA PHE A 189 -6.56 17.87 -10.60
C PHE A 189 -5.51 18.69 -11.35
N PRO A 190 -4.72 18.08 -12.25
CA PRO A 190 -4.80 16.69 -12.72
C PRO A 190 -4.16 15.65 -11.78
N ASN A 191 -4.78 14.47 -11.64
CA ASN A 191 -4.19 13.31 -10.97
C ASN A 191 -4.09 12.10 -11.93
N PRO A 192 -2.87 11.60 -12.21
CA PRO A 192 -2.67 10.54 -13.19
C PRO A 192 -3.49 9.26 -12.97
N ILE A 193 -3.80 8.90 -11.73
CA ILE A 193 -4.59 7.70 -11.43
C ILE A 193 -6.07 7.93 -11.75
N TYR A 194 -6.62 9.06 -11.32
CA TYR A 194 -8.02 9.40 -11.53
C TYR A 194 -8.32 9.59 -13.00
N ASP A 195 -7.43 10.25 -13.73
CA ASP A 195 -7.59 10.47 -15.16
C ASP A 195 -7.69 9.15 -15.92
N ARG A 196 -6.83 8.19 -15.58
CA ARG A 196 -6.88 6.84 -16.15
C ARG A 196 -8.13 6.08 -15.75
N LEU A 197 -8.62 6.23 -14.51
CA LEU A 197 -9.88 5.63 -14.08
C LEU A 197 -11.08 6.22 -14.84
N LEU A 198 -11.11 7.53 -15.10
CA LEU A 198 -12.14 8.17 -15.92
C LEU A 198 -12.14 7.61 -17.35
N VAL A 199 -10.95 7.39 -17.92
CA VAL A 199 -10.78 6.73 -19.22
C VAL A 199 -11.32 5.30 -19.18
N ILE A 200 -10.90 4.46 -18.21
CA ILE A 200 -11.39 3.08 -18.07
C ILE A 200 -12.91 3.04 -17.82
N ALA A 201 -13.46 4.02 -17.09
CA ALA A 201 -14.88 4.13 -16.80
C ALA A 201 -15.73 4.61 -18.00
N HIS A 202 -15.10 5.04 -19.09
CA HIS A 202 -15.74 5.68 -20.25
C HIS A 202 -16.54 6.94 -19.88
N ILE A 203 -16.01 7.76 -18.98
CA ILE A 203 -16.61 9.03 -18.56
C ILE A 203 -15.64 10.21 -18.68
N TRP A 204 -14.55 10.03 -19.43
CA TRP A 204 -13.63 11.12 -19.76
C TRP A 204 -14.33 12.17 -20.63
N ASP A 205 -14.32 13.43 -20.19
CA ASP A 205 -14.88 14.55 -20.93
C ASP A 205 -13.79 15.21 -21.79
N ILE A 206 -13.87 15.02 -23.12
CA ILE A 206 -12.88 15.57 -24.05
C ILE A 206 -13.00 17.09 -24.22
N GLU A 207 -14.18 17.66 -24.00
CA GLU A 207 -14.43 19.10 -24.15
C GLU A 207 -13.87 19.87 -22.96
N GLU A 208 -14.01 19.31 -21.76
CA GLU A 208 -13.51 19.91 -20.52
C GLU A 208 -12.04 19.57 -20.22
N LEU A 209 -11.62 18.32 -20.43
CA LEU A 209 -10.30 17.82 -20.00
C LEU A 209 -9.29 17.67 -21.14
N GLY A 210 -9.72 17.86 -22.40
CA GLY A 210 -8.87 17.63 -23.57
C GLY A 210 -8.73 16.14 -23.93
N PRO A 211 -7.74 15.75 -24.77
CA PRO A 211 -7.60 14.37 -25.21
C PRO A 211 -7.32 13.41 -24.03
N PRO A 212 -7.92 12.21 -24.03
CA PRO A 212 -7.71 11.26 -22.94
C PRO A 212 -6.25 10.82 -22.87
N PRO A 213 -5.64 10.76 -21.67
CA PRO A 213 -4.32 10.18 -21.52
C PRO A 213 -4.36 8.68 -21.81
N PRO A 214 -3.22 8.07 -22.20
CA PRO A 214 -3.14 6.63 -22.29
C PRO A 214 -3.30 6.02 -20.88
N VAL A 215 -3.97 4.86 -20.80
CA VAL A 215 -4.18 4.18 -19.50
C VAL A 215 -2.85 3.75 -18.87
N TRP A 216 -1.85 3.42 -19.68
CA TRP A 216 -0.48 3.21 -19.21
C TRP A 216 0.46 4.17 -19.92
N PRO A 217 1.48 4.71 -19.22
CA PRO A 217 2.51 5.52 -19.88
C PRO A 217 3.25 4.67 -20.93
N GLU A 218 3.63 5.31 -22.03
CA GLU A 218 4.57 4.72 -22.99
C GLU A 218 5.91 4.44 -22.28
N ARG A 219 6.48 3.27 -22.53
CA ARG A 219 7.76 2.83 -21.93
C ARG A 219 8.95 3.38 -22.73
#